data_AF-A0A9Q0ZV98-F1
#
_entry.id   AF-A0A9Q0ZV98-F1
#
_cell.length_a   1.000
_cell.length_b   1.000
_cell.length_c   1.000
_cell.angle_alpha   90.00
_cell.angle_beta   90.00
_cell.angle_gamma   90.00
#
_symmetry.space_group_name_H-M   'P 1'
#
loop_
_entity.id
_entity.type
_entity.pdbx_description
1 polymer ?
#
loop_
_entity_poly.entity_id
_entity_poly.type
_entity_poly.pdbx_seq_one_letter_code
_entity_poly.pdbx_strand_id
1 'polypeptide(L)'
;MLNEIVTKRFLFDGSKVAALRDEVGNGPSLDRPTRFIAVSSLILAAMMTVTRENEADQQISVVTIPVNLRGRLKPPVPKQSIGNIYQAAIVNWLESESNVLNYNSLAGKLDESIRKMDDEYIRKFHAGGGYFELRQKIQGEG
;
A
#
# COMPACT_ATOMS: atom_id res chain seq x y z
N MET A 1 -15.87 -26.29 -3.27
CA MET A 1 -14.46 -26.72 -3.42
C MET A 1 -13.63 -25.62 -2.77
N LEU A 2 -12.84 -25.92 -1.74
CA LEU A 2 -11.92 -24.91 -1.20
C LEU A 2 -10.81 -24.72 -2.25
N ASN A 3 -10.64 -23.51 -2.76
CA ASN A 3 -9.55 -23.18 -3.67
C ASN A 3 -8.22 -23.56 -3.00
N GLU A 4 -7.35 -24.27 -3.72
CA GLU A 4 -6.01 -24.59 -3.23
C GLU A 4 -5.19 -23.30 -3.15
N ILE A 5 -4.72 -22.94 -1.95
CA ILE A 5 -3.88 -21.76 -1.73
C ILE A 5 -2.43 -22.20 -1.68
N VAL A 6 -1.62 -21.70 -2.61
CA VAL A 6 -0.18 -22.02 -2.69
C VAL A 6 0.66 -20.79 -2.43
N THR A 7 1.69 -20.92 -1.59
CA THR A 7 2.67 -19.87 -1.34
C THR A 7 3.89 -20.05 -2.24
N LYS A 8 4.28 -18.98 -2.95
CA LYS A 8 5.49 -18.93 -3.79
C LYS A 8 6.43 -17.81 -3.33
N ARG A 9 7.74 -17.99 -3.54
CA ARG A 9 8.77 -16.97 -3.25
C ARG A 9 9.29 -16.37 -4.54
N PHE A 10 9.06 -15.07 -4.74
CA PHE A 10 9.60 -14.29 -5.85
C PHE A 10 10.85 -13.53 -5.37
N LEU A 11 11.96 -13.68 -6.07
CA LEU A 11 13.24 -13.04 -5.73
C LEU A 11 13.58 -11.93 -6.72
N PHE A 12 13.79 -10.72 -6.20
CA PHE A 12 14.26 -9.56 -6.94
C PHE A 12 15.66 -9.21 -6.45
N ASP A 13 16.67 -9.39 -7.31
CA ASP A 13 18.03 -8.98 -6.99
C ASP A 13 18.19 -7.45 -7.06
N GLY A 14 19.35 -6.95 -6.60
CA GLY A 14 19.61 -5.52 -6.55
C GLY A 14 19.53 -4.81 -7.90
N SER A 15 19.94 -5.49 -8.98
CA SER A 15 19.92 -4.92 -10.34
C SER A 15 18.48 -4.82 -10.89
N LYS A 16 17.66 -5.85 -10.66
CA LYS A 16 16.24 -5.85 -11.03
C LYS A 16 15.46 -4.81 -10.26
N VAL A 17 15.74 -4.65 -8.96
CA VAL A 17 15.10 -3.61 -8.15
C VAL A 17 15.54 -2.22 -8.61
N ALA A 18 16.79 -2.03 -9.01
CA ALA A 18 17.25 -0.74 -9.56
C ALA A 18 16.51 -0.40 -10.87
N ALA A 19 16.47 -1.33 -11.83
CA ALA A 19 15.73 -1.15 -13.08
C ALA A 19 14.24 -0.87 -12.84
N LEU A 20 13.62 -1.60 -11.91
CA LEU A 20 12.22 -1.38 -11.54
C LEU A 20 11.99 0.01 -10.94
N ARG A 21 12.93 0.52 -10.12
CA ARG A 21 12.82 1.87 -9.57
C ARG A 21 12.90 2.95 -10.64
N ASP A 22 13.73 2.74 -11.66
CA ASP A 22 13.86 3.67 -12.78
C ASP A 22 12.59 3.65 -13.65
N GLU A 23 12.03 2.48 -13.92
CA GLU A 23 10.77 2.33 -14.67
C GLU A 23 9.58 2.95 -13.92
N VAL A 24 9.41 2.60 -12.64
CA VAL A 24 8.32 3.11 -11.80
C VAL A 24 8.48 4.61 -11.51
N GLY A 25 9.72 5.09 -11.39
CA GLY A 25 10.06 6.47 -11.07
C GLY A 25 10.02 7.44 -12.26
N ASN A 26 9.70 6.96 -13.46
CA ASN A 26 9.71 7.77 -14.67
C ASN A 26 8.35 8.47 -14.91
N GLY A 27 7.93 9.33 -13.99
CA GLY A 27 6.67 10.07 -14.14
C GLY A 27 6.39 11.13 -13.07
N PRO A 28 5.32 11.91 -13.24
CA PRO A 28 5.05 13.11 -12.45
C PRO A 28 4.55 12.84 -11.02
N SER A 29 4.02 11.64 -10.74
CA SER A 29 3.43 11.32 -9.44
C SER A 29 4.49 11.00 -8.38
N LEU A 30 5.61 10.41 -8.78
CA LEU A 30 6.72 10.09 -7.88
C LEU A 30 8.03 9.92 -8.65
N ASP A 31 9.01 10.78 -8.35
CA ASP A 31 10.39 10.59 -8.80
C ASP A 31 11.16 9.73 -7.77
N ARG A 32 11.97 8.78 -8.26
CA ARG A 32 12.85 7.90 -7.45
C ARG A 32 12.15 7.17 -6.28
N PRO A 33 11.22 6.25 -6.56
CA PRO A 33 10.56 5.46 -5.51
C PRO A 33 11.55 4.71 -4.63
N THR A 34 11.17 4.43 -3.38
CA THR A 34 11.94 3.50 -2.55
C THR A 34 11.85 2.08 -3.11
N ARG A 35 12.78 1.19 -2.70
CA ARG A 35 12.71 -0.24 -3.08
C ARG A 35 11.37 -0.88 -2.71
N PHE A 36 10.83 -0.52 -1.54
CA PHE A 36 9.53 -1.00 -1.08
C PHE A 36 8.42 -0.53 -2.02
N ILE A 37 8.34 0.79 -2.30
CA ILE A 37 7.31 1.35 -3.18
C ILE A 37 7.36 0.71 -4.56
N ALA A 38 8.55 0.60 -5.17
CA ALA A 38 8.69 0.04 -6.51
C ALA A 38 8.21 -1.42 -6.60
N VAL A 39 8.61 -2.27 -5.64
CA VAL A 39 8.18 -3.68 -5.60
C VAL A 39 6.69 -3.80 -5.27
N SER A 40 6.17 -3.00 -4.34
CA SER A 40 4.75 -3.00 -4.00
C SER A 40 3.88 -2.54 -5.17
N SER A 41 4.29 -1.53 -5.93
CA SER A 41 3.59 -1.09 -7.15
C SER A 41 3.51 -2.21 -8.18
N LEU A 42 4.60 -2.95 -8.41
CA LEU A 42 4.63 -4.08 -9.33
C LEU A 42 3.67 -5.18 -8.91
N ILE A 43 3.71 -5.58 -7.62
CA ILE A 43 2.84 -6.63 -7.08
C ILE A 43 1.37 -6.20 -7.22
N LEU A 44 1.06 -4.95 -6.84
CA LEU A 44 -0.30 -4.43 -6.91
C LEU A 44 -0.83 -4.40 -8.35
N ALA A 45 -0.02 -3.93 -9.30
CA ALA A 45 -0.38 -3.92 -10.71
C ALA A 45 -0.63 -5.35 -11.24
N ALA A 46 0.19 -6.31 -10.85
CA ALA A 46 0.00 -7.71 -11.22
C ALA A 46 -1.31 -8.27 -10.63
N MET A 47 -1.60 -7.99 -9.36
CA MET A 47 -2.85 -8.41 -8.72
C MET A 47 -4.07 -7.77 -9.41
N MET A 48 -4.04 -6.46 -9.68
CA MET A 48 -5.10 -5.76 -10.40
C MET A 48 -5.35 -6.35 -11.80
N THR A 49 -4.26 -6.67 -12.52
CA THR A 49 -4.35 -7.29 -13.86
C THR A 49 -5.05 -8.64 -13.78
N VAL A 50 -4.60 -9.51 -12.87
CA VAL A 50 -5.11 -10.88 -12.72
C VAL A 50 -6.55 -10.89 -12.21
N THR A 51 -6.92 -10.01 -11.28
CA THR A 51 -8.31 -9.88 -10.80
C THR A 51 -9.23 -9.50 -11.96
N ARG A 52 -8.86 -8.51 -12.77
CA ARG A 52 -9.65 -8.08 -13.93
C ARG A 52 -9.81 -9.16 -14.99
N GLU A 53 -8.76 -9.96 -15.22
CA GLU A 53 -8.79 -11.05 -16.21
C GLU A 53 -9.67 -12.22 -15.79
N ASN A 54 -9.68 -12.56 -14.49
CA ASN A 54 -10.41 -13.73 -13.98
C ASN A 54 -11.84 -13.42 -13.55
N GLU A 55 -12.11 -12.21 -13.06
CA GLU A 55 -13.37 -11.83 -12.45
C GLU A 55 -13.77 -10.44 -12.94
N ALA A 56 -14.45 -10.37 -14.09
CA ALA A 56 -14.76 -9.13 -14.80
C ALA A 56 -15.51 -8.08 -13.95
N ASP A 57 -16.22 -8.52 -12.89
CA ASP A 57 -16.99 -7.68 -11.98
C ASP A 57 -16.26 -7.40 -10.64
N GLN A 58 -15.08 -7.98 -10.40
CA GLN A 58 -14.29 -7.72 -9.19
C GLN A 58 -13.16 -6.73 -9.46
N GLN A 59 -12.92 -5.89 -8.46
CA GLN A 59 -11.90 -4.87 -8.52
C GLN A 59 -11.15 -4.76 -7.18
N ILE A 60 -9.83 -4.59 -7.26
CA ILE A 60 -9.05 -4.18 -6.09
C ILE A 60 -9.26 -2.67 -5.88
N SER A 61 -10.16 -2.33 -4.97
CA SER A 61 -10.47 -0.94 -4.59
C SER A 61 -9.63 -0.41 -3.43
N VAL A 62 -9.10 -1.31 -2.58
CA VAL A 62 -8.40 -0.94 -1.34
C VAL A 62 -7.14 -1.77 -1.14
N VAL A 63 -6.04 -1.10 -0.82
CA VAL A 63 -4.79 -1.74 -0.39
C VAL A 63 -4.41 -1.24 0.99
N THR A 64 -4.04 -2.16 1.87
CA THR A 64 -3.59 -1.82 3.22
C THR A 64 -2.12 -2.12 3.40
N ILE A 65 -1.35 -1.13 3.88
CA ILE A 65 0.09 -1.25 4.11
C ILE A 65 0.39 -0.99 5.59
N PRO A 66 0.96 -1.95 6.34
CA PRO A 66 1.34 -1.71 7.73
C PRO A 66 2.54 -0.76 7.80
N VAL A 67 2.39 0.35 8.51
CA VAL A 67 3.43 1.36 8.71
C VAL A 67 3.89 1.36 10.17
N ASN A 68 5.18 1.23 10.39
CA ASN A 68 5.78 1.31 11.74
C ASN A 68 5.67 2.74 12.29
N LEU A 69 5.02 2.91 13.45
CA LEU A 69 4.81 4.24 14.05
C LEU A 69 5.92 4.67 15.00
N ARG A 70 6.83 3.78 15.41
CA ARG A 70 7.81 4.08 16.47
C ARG A 70 8.66 5.30 16.17
N GLY A 71 9.13 5.44 14.92
CA GLY A 71 9.91 6.59 14.49
C GLY A 71 9.07 7.80 14.02
N ARG A 72 7.75 7.69 14.03
CA ARG A 72 6.83 8.69 13.47
C ARG A 72 6.09 9.47 14.54
N LEU A 73 5.88 8.87 15.71
CA LEU A 73 5.30 9.53 16.87
C LEU A 73 6.24 10.58 17.47
N LYS A 74 5.67 11.59 18.14
CA LYS A 74 6.40 12.63 18.87
C LYS A 74 5.95 12.65 20.35
N PRO A 75 6.82 12.30 21.31
CA PRO A 75 8.20 11.85 21.13
C PRO A 75 8.28 10.46 20.45
N PRO A 76 9.39 10.14 19.75
CA PRO A 76 9.59 8.83 19.15
C PRO A 76 9.59 7.70 20.19
N VAL A 77 9.02 6.56 19.83
CA VAL A 77 9.04 5.36 20.66
C VAL A 77 10.34 4.59 20.40
N PRO A 78 11.03 4.09 21.43
CA PRO A 78 12.23 3.28 21.25
C PRO A 78 11.99 2.07 20.33
N LYS A 79 12.97 1.76 19.47
CA LYS A 79 12.91 0.60 18.57
C LYS A 79 12.74 -0.74 19.30
N GLN A 80 13.23 -0.81 20.54
CA GLN A 80 13.21 -2.01 21.40
C GLN A 80 11.91 -2.16 22.21
N SER A 81 10.97 -1.21 22.12
CA SER A 81 9.71 -1.28 22.84
C SER A 81 8.86 -2.48 22.38
N ILE A 82 8.38 -3.25 23.36
CA ILE A 82 7.50 -4.41 23.17
C ILE A 82 6.08 -3.93 22.84
N GLY A 83 5.41 -4.61 21.90
CA GLY A 83 4.02 -4.35 21.52
C GLY A 83 3.83 -4.02 20.04
N ASN A 84 2.56 -4.00 19.62
CA ASN A 84 2.14 -3.68 18.26
C ASN A 84 2.02 -2.16 18.11
N ILE A 85 3.06 -1.54 17.54
CA ILE A 85 3.14 -0.08 17.34
C ILE A 85 3.24 0.20 15.84
N TYR A 86 2.14 -0.09 15.15
CA TYR A 86 1.97 0.12 13.71
C TYR A 86 0.55 0.64 13.43
N GLN A 87 0.37 1.29 12.28
CA GLN A 87 -0.96 1.58 11.74
C GLN A 87 -1.00 1.25 10.25
N ALA A 88 -2.13 0.72 9.81
CA ALA A 88 -2.44 0.50 8.42
C ALA A 88 -2.62 1.84 7.67
N ALA A 89 -1.77 2.11 6.68
CA ALA A 89 -2.06 3.08 5.64
C ALA A 89 -3.06 2.46 4.65
N ILE A 90 -4.13 3.20 4.34
CA ILE A 90 -5.19 2.76 3.44
C ILE A 90 -4.99 3.51 2.13
N VAL A 91 -4.84 2.76 1.05
CA VAL A 91 -4.69 3.30 -0.29
C VAL A 91 -5.95 2.94 -1.05
N ASN A 92 -6.77 3.95 -1.35
CA ASN A 92 -7.99 3.78 -2.12
C ASN A 92 -7.69 3.96 -3.61
N TRP A 93 -8.23 3.06 -4.42
CA TRP A 93 -8.11 3.05 -5.86
C TRP A 93 -9.51 3.08 -6.48
N LEU A 94 -9.87 4.21 -7.09
CA LEU A 94 -11.08 4.36 -7.91
C LEU A 94 -10.63 4.26 -9.37
N GLU A 95 -11.14 3.28 -10.13
CA GLU A 95 -10.69 2.98 -11.52
C GLU A 95 -11.12 4.01 -12.57
N SER A 96 -11.77 5.11 -12.19
CA SER A 96 -12.29 6.06 -13.18
C SER A 96 -11.20 6.75 -14.03
N GLU A 97 -9.92 6.49 -13.77
CA GLU A 97 -8.76 7.05 -14.47
C GLU A 97 -8.08 6.00 -15.37
N SER A 98 -8.74 5.68 -16.49
CA SER A 98 -8.22 4.91 -17.64
C SER A 98 -7.88 3.42 -17.40
N ASN A 99 -8.25 2.59 -18.38
CA ASN A 99 -8.01 1.14 -18.41
C ASN A 99 -6.52 0.72 -18.44
N VAL A 100 -5.59 1.69 -18.33
CA VAL A 100 -4.14 1.49 -18.44
C VAL A 100 -3.52 1.62 -17.05
N LEU A 101 -2.98 0.52 -16.53
CA LEU A 101 -2.22 0.50 -15.29
C LEU A 101 -0.98 1.40 -15.40
N ASN A 102 -0.97 2.49 -14.62
CA ASN A 102 0.17 3.39 -14.53
C ASN A 102 0.95 3.12 -13.24
N TYR A 103 2.14 2.50 -13.38
CA TYR A 103 3.04 2.19 -12.27
C TYR A 103 3.47 3.42 -11.46
N ASN A 104 3.71 4.55 -12.13
CA ASN A 104 4.13 5.79 -11.47
C ASN A 104 3.01 6.36 -10.61
N SER A 105 1.76 6.35 -11.12
CA SER A 105 0.59 6.80 -10.37
C SER A 105 0.29 5.89 -9.17
N LEU A 106 0.40 4.56 -9.35
CA LEU A 106 0.31 3.60 -8.24
C LEU A 106 1.36 3.91 -7.17
N ALA A 107 2.61 4.08 -7.59
CA ALA A 107 3.71 4.40 -6.69
C ALA A 107 3.50 5.71 -5.93
N GLY A 108 3.00 6.75 -6.61
CA GLY A 108 2.63 8.02 -5.99
C GLY A 108 1.58 7.87 -4.90
N LYS A 109 0.48 7.16 -5.17
CA LYS A 109 -0.57 6.94 -4.16
C LYS A 109 -0.07 6.12 -2.97
N LEU A 110 0.77 5.11 -3.21
CA LEU A 110 1.40 4.32 -2.14
C LEU A 110 2.30 5.20 -1.27
N ASP A 111 3.17 6.02 -1.88
CA ASP A 111 4.09 6.92 -1.16
C ASP A 111 3.32 7.98 -0.37
N GLU A 112 2.33 8.63 -0.98
CA GLU A 112 1.48 9.63 -0.34
C GLU A 112 0.79 9.05 0.89
N SER A 113 0.14 7.90 0.75
CA SER A 113 -0.60 7.25 1.84
C SER A 113 0.31 6.85 3.00
N ILE A 114 1.52 6.38 2.69
CA ILE A 114 2.53 6.05 3.71
C ILE A 114 3.07 7.31 4.38
N ARG A 115 3.31 8.39 3.63
CA ARG A 115 3.83 9.66 4.17
C ARG A 115 2.81 10.38 5.04
N LYS A 116 1.54 10.34 4.66
CA LYS A 116 0.41 10.91 5.43
C LYS A 116 0.29 10.36 6.85
N MET A 117 0.81 9.16 7.09
CA MET A 117 0.82 8.53 8.41
C MET A 117 1.87 9.17 9.34
N ASP A 118 1.75 10.46 9.66
CA ASP A 118 2.60 11.19 10.60
C ASP A 118 1.97 11.27 12.01
N ASP A 119 2.71 11.83 12.98
CA ASP A 119 2.24 11.93 14.37
C ASP A 119 0.87 12.60 14.50
N GLU A 120 0.64 13.68 13.77
CA GLU A 120 -0.61 14.44 13.84
C GLU A 120 -1.78 13.62 13.30
N TYR A 121 -1.60 13.03 12.11
CA TYR A 121 -2.61 12.18 11.50
C TYR A 121 -2.94 10.99 12.40
N ILE A 122 -1.93 10.31 12.94
CA ILE A 122 -2.12 9.15 13.82
C ILE A 122 -2.91 9.55 15.07
N ARG A 123 -2.53 10.64 15.73
CA ARG A 123 -3.22 11.11 16.94
C ARG A 123 -4.67 11.46 16.66
N LYS A 124 -4.94 12.19 15.58
CA LYS A 124 -6.31 12.51 15.13
C LYS A 124 -7.10 11.25 14.82
N PHE A 125 -6.50 10.30 14.10
CA PHE A 125 -7.12 9.03 13.74
C PHE A 125 -7.53 8.22 14.97
N HIS A 126 -6.67 8.13 15.99
CA HIS A 126 -6.99 7.39 17.22
C HIS A 126 -7.93 8.15 18.15
N ALA A 127 -7.78 9.47 18.29
CA ALA A 127 -8.65 10.28 19.15
C ALA A 127 -10.07 10.44 18.57
N GLY A 128 -10.19 10.53 17.26
CA GLY A 128 -11.47 10.70 16.55
C GLY A 128 -12.23 9.40 16.30
N GLY A 129 -11.79 8.26 16.84
CA GLY A 129 -12.44 6.96 16.57
C GLY A 129 -12.23 6.43 15.16
N GLY A 130 -11.30 6.99 14.38
CA GLY A 130 -11.03 6.61 12.99
C GLY A 130 -10.68 5.12 12.82
N TYR A 131 -10.13 4.46 13.84
CA TYR A 131 -9.93 3.01 13.82
C TYR A 131 -11.24 2.22 13.78
N PHE A 132 -12.27 2.70 14.49
CA PHE A 132 -13.59 2.09 14.49
C PHE A 132 -14.30 2.32 13.15
N GLU A 133 -14.21 3.53 12.60
CA GLU A 133 -14.73 3.85 11.26
C GLU A 133 -14.06 3.01 10.16
N LEU A 134 -12.74 2.84 10.23
CA LEU A 134 -12.00 1.97 9.31
C LEU A 134 -12.53 0.53 9.37
N ARG A 135 -12.70 -0.01 10.58
CA ARG A 135 -13.21 -1.38 10.75
C ARG A 135 -14.60 -1.53 10.14
N GLN A 136 -15.49 -0.55 10.32
CA GLN A 136 -16.82 -0.58 9.72
C GLN A 136 -16.78 -0.56 8.19
N LYS A 137 -15.92 0.26 7.58
CA LYS A 137 -15.76 0.29 6.11
C LYS A 137 -15.28 -1.05 5.56
N ILE A 138 -14.28 -1.66 6.19
CA ILE A 138 -13.77 -2.98 5.77
C ILE A 138 -14.83 -4.09 5.93
N GLN A 139 -15.71 -3.99 6.94
CA GLN A 139 -16.77 -4.98 7.18
C GLN A 139 -18.08 -4.71 6.42
N GLY A 140 -18.28 -3.50 5.90
CA GLY A 140 -19.49 -3.08 5.20
C GLY A 140 -19.42 -3.19 3.67
N GLU A 141 -18.28 -3.59 3.11
CA GLU A 141 -18.08 -3.83 1.67
C GLU A 141 -18.24 -5.32 1.29
N GLY A 142 -18.94 -6.12 2.11
CA GLY A 142 -19.25 -7.54 1.87
C GLY A 142 -20.65 -7.78 1.35
#